data_AF-A0A2R6M7L4-F1
#
_entry.id   AF-A0A2R6M7L4-F1
#
_cell.length_a   1.000
_cell.length_b   1.000
_cell.length_c   1.000
_cell.angle_alpha   90.00
_cell.angle_beta   90.00
_cell.angle_gamma   90.00
#
_symmetry.space_group_name_H-M   'P 1'
#
loop_
_entity.id
_entity.type
_entity.pdbx_description
1 polymer ?
#
loop_
_entity_poly.entity_id
_entity_poly.type
_entity_poly.pdbx_seq_one_letter_code
_entity_poly.pdbx_strand_id
1 'polypeptide(L)'
;MTVEREYLLLKSRPGDWEFPKGGVEGDEELQQTAIREVKEEAGIEDFRLLDGFRDDYDYVFEANGNTIHKTVHLFVAKSYEASAELSHEHRDHQWRDYEQAINTITQDGPREILEDAHEFLNEKQENGDV
;
A
#
# COMPACT_ATOMS: atom_id res chain seq x y z
N MET A 1 -20.32 1.85 -16.17
CA MET A 1 -19.07 1.20 -16.62
C MET A 1 -18.21 1.11 -15.38
N THR A 2 -18.01 -0.09 -14.83
CA THR A 2 -17.09 -0.28 -13.72
C THR A 2 -15.69 -0.04 -14.26
N VAL A 3 -14.93 0.87 -13.65
CA VAL A 3 -13.52 1.02 -14.03
C VAL A 3 -12.79 -0.16 -13.44
N GLU A 4 -12.12 -0.91 -14.32
CA GLU A 4 -11.23 -1.99 -13.93
C GLU A 4 -9.98 -1.33 -13.31
N ARG A 5 -9.89 -1.38 -11.98
CA ARG A 5 -8.75 -0.87 -11.21
C ARG A 5 -8.06 -2.04 -10.55
N GLU A 6 -6.74 -2.03 -10.64
CA GLU A 6 -5.89 -2.98 -9.95
C GLU A 6 -5.13 -2.31 -8.81
N TYR A 7 -4.76 -3.12 -7.82
CA TYR A 7 -4.02 -2.75 -6.62
C TYR A 7 -2.72 -3.53 -6.57
N LEU A 8 -1.62 -2.83 -6.31
CA LEU A 8 -0.31 -3.44 -6.16
C LEU A 8 -0.18 -4.08 -4.78
N LEU A 9 0.17 -5.35 -4.76
CA LEU A 9 0.60 -6.08 -3.58
C LEU A 9 2.00 -6.64 -3.79
N LEU A 10 2.83 -6.57 -2.76
CA LEU A 10 4.17 -7.15 -2.73
C LEU A 10 4.18 -8.38 -1.82
N LYS A 11 5.00 -9.39 -2.16
CA LYS A 11 5.21 -10.58 -1.32
C LYS A 11 6.55 -10.48 -0.61
N SER A 12 6.52 -10.28 0.70
CA SER A 12 7.74 -10.18 1.51
C SER A 12 8.47 -11.53 1.69
N ARG A 13 9.77 -11.47 2.00
CA ARG A 13 10.64 -12.63 2.25
C ARG A 13 10.93 -12.82 3.75
N PRO A 14 10.65 -13.99 4.34
CA PRO A 14 9.42 -14.78 4.22
C PRO A 14 8.25 -14.02 4.88
N GLY A 15 7.13 -13.85 4.16
CA GLY A 15 5.97 -13.19 4.74
C GLY A 15 4.72 -13.21 3.88
N ASP A 16 3.75 -12.37 4.27
CA ASP A 16 2.44 -12.24 3.64
C ASP A 16 2.45 -11.29 2.44
N TRP A 17 1.31 -11.21 1.75
CA TRP A 17 1.11 -10.17 0.74
C TRP A 17 0.72 -8.88 1.44
N GLU A 18 1.38 -7.78 1.09
CA GLU A 18 1.22 -6.49 1.76
C GLU A 18 1.34 -5.33 0.76
N PHE A 19 0.89 -4.16 1.20
CA PHE A 19 1.17 -2.91 0.48
C PHE A 19 2.63 -2.50 0.68
N PRO A 20 3.24 -1.77 -0.28
CA PRO A 20 4.55 -1.16 -0.09
C PRO A 20 4.55 -0.26 1.14
N LYS A 21 5.53 -0.43 2.02
CA LYS A 21 5.64 0.33 3.28
C LYS A 21 7.03 0.18 3.88
N GLY A 22 7.45 1.17 4.64
CA GLY A 22 8.62 1.03 5.50
C GLY A 22 8.69 2.10 6.57
N GLY A 23 9.89 2.25 7.14
CA GLY A 23 10.12 3.11 8.29
C GLY A 23 10.29 4.57 7.86
N VAL A 24 9.82 5.50 8.70
CA VAL A 24 10.18 6.91 8.56
C VAL A 24 11.69 7.05 8.82
N GLU A 25 12.40 7.69 7.90
CA GLU A 25 13.83 7.96 8.02
C GLU A 25 14.10 9.46 8.28
N GLY A 26 14.99 9.75 9.22
CA GLY A 26 15.37 11.13 9.54
C GLY A 26 14.17 12.00 9.94
N ASP A 27 13.96 13.07 9.18
CA ASP A 27 12.87 14.06 9.36
C ASP A 27 11.80 13.97 8.25
N GLU A 28 11.65 12.80 7.61
CA GLU A 28 10.64 12.58 6.57
C GLU A 28 9.20 12.77 7.10
N GLU A 29 8.38 13.46 6.30
CA GLU A 29 6.93 13.39 6.43
C GLU A 29 6.42 12.01 5.94
N LEU A 30 5.28 11.57 6.47
CA LEU A 30 4.73 10.25 6.16
C LEU A 30 4.49 10.01 4.65
N GLN A 31 4.09 11.04 3.92
CA GLN A 31 3.94 10.98 2.47
C GLN A 31 5.29 10.81 1.75
N GLN A 32 6.36 11.43 2.26
CA GLN A 32 7.70 11.30 1.70
C GLN A 32 8.21 9.88 1.90
N THR A 33 8.04 9.32 3.10
CA THR A 33 8.33 7.91 3.39
C THR A 33 7.55 6.99 2.44
N ALA A 34 6.23 7.16 2.31
CA ALA A 34 5.43 6.33 1.41
C ALA A 34 5.91 6.39 -0.05
N ILE A 35 6.28 7.59 -0.54
CA ILE A 35 6.82 7.76 -1.90
C ILE A 35 8.17 7.05 -2.06
N ARG A 36 9.09 7.21 -1.10
CA ARG A 36 10.40 6.56 -1.13
C ARG A 36 10.25 5.03 -1.12
N GLU A 37 9.42 4.50 -0.24
CA GLU A 37 9.23 3.05 -0.09
C GLU A 37 8.61 2.41 -1.34
N VAL A 38 7.66 3.07 -2.01
CA VAL A 38 7.14 2.57 -3.30
C VAL A 38 8.25 2.47 -4.35
N LYS A 39 9.15 3.46 -4.40
CA LYS A 39 10.29 3.45 -5.33
C LYS A 39 11.31 2.38 -4.96
N GLU A 40 11.65 2.25 -3.69
CA GLU A 40 12.66 1.32 -3.22
C GLU A 40 12.19 -0.13 -3.29
N GLU A 41 10.97 -0.41 -2.84
CA GLU A 41 10.43 -1.77 -2.73
C GLU A 41 9.88 -2.32 -4.06
N ALA A 42 9.29 -1.45 -4.89
CA ALA A 42 8.62 -1.85 -6.13
C ALA A 42 9.23 -1.23 -7.40
N GLY A 43 10.18 -0.31 -7.31
CA GLY A 43 10.82 0.29 -8.50
C GLY A 43 9.87 1.15 -9.35
N ILE A 44 8.72 1.57 -8.80
CA ILE A 44 7.73 2.39 -9.51
C ILE A 44 8.10 3.86 -9.30
N GLU A 45 8.34 4.58 -10.39
CA GLU A 45 8.78 5.97 -10.40
C GLU A 45 7.69 6.92 -10.90
N ASP A 46 6.84 6.46 -11.83
CA ASP A 46 5.76 7.26 -12.43
C ASP A 46 4.42 7.03 -11.72
N PHE A 47 4.25 7.73 -10.60
CA PHE A 47 3.00 7.72 -9.83
C PHE A 47 2.77 9.05 -9.13
N ARG A 48 1.54 9.27 -8.66
CA ARG A 48 1.20 10.40 -7.79
C ARG A 48 0.32 9.96 -6.63
N LEU A 49 0.57 10.52 -5.45
CA LEU A 49 -0.38 10.43 -4.34
C LEU A 49 -1.66 11.19 -4.70
N LEU A 50 -2.80 10.65 -4.29
CA LEU A 50 -4.10 11.29 -4.40
C LEU A 50 -4.44 11.97 -3.08
N ASP A 51 -4.83 13.23 -3.15
CA ASP A 51 -5.29 13.97 -1.98
C ASP A 51 -6.63 13.44 -1.47
N GLY A 52 -6.81 13.48 -0.15
CA GLY A 52 -8.08 13.19 0.51
C GLY A 52 -8.22 11.76 1.05
N PHE A 53 -7.21 10.91 0.88
CA PHE A 53 -7.18 9.60 1.55
C PHE A 53 -5.88 9.41 2.34
N ARG A 54 -6.07 9.09 3.62
CA ARG A 54 -5.06 8.57 4.53
C ARG A 54 -5.81 7.80 5.60
N ASP A 55 -5.33 6.62 5.91
CA ASP A 55 -5.81 5.85 7.05
C ASP A 55 -4.65 5.10 7.71
N ASP A 56 -4.88 4.57 8.91
CA ASP A 56 -3.88 3.81 9.63
C ASP A 56 -4.42 2.66 10.46
N TYR A 57 -3.51 1.72 10.73
CA TYR A 57 -3.77 0.61 11.63
C TYR A 57 -2.57 0.38 12.54
N ASP A 58 -2.87 -0.07 13.75
CA ASP A 58 -1.87 -0.48 14.73
C ASP A 58 -1.69 -2.00 14.72
N TYR A 59 -0.45 -2.44 14.90
CA TYR A 59 -0.17 -3.82 15.23
C TYR A 59 0.98 -3.93 16.23
N VAL A 60 0.97 -5.06 16.94
CA VAL A 60 1.97 -5.38 17.95
C VAL A 60 2.68 -6.65 17.54
N PHE A 61 4.01 -6.65 17.62
CA PHE A 61 4.81 -7.85 17.39
C PHE A 61 5.95 -7.92 18.40
N GLU A 62 6.48 -9.13 18.60
CA GLU A 62 7.63 -9.35 19.46
C GLU A 62 8.89 -9.52 18.60
N ALA A 63 9.95 -8.77 18.92
CA ALA A 63 11.26 -8.97 18.32
C ALA A 63 12.36 -8.83 19.37
N ASN A 64 13.28 -9.79 19.39
CA ASN A 64 14.39 -9.84 20.35
C ASN A 64 13.95 -9.72 21.82
N GLY A 65 12.79 -10.30 22.16
CA GLY A 65 12.22 -10.27 23.51
C GLY A 65 11.56 -8.95 23.92
N ASN A 66 11.43 -8.00 22.98
CA ASN A 66 10.72 -6.74 23.21
C ASN A 66 9.39 -6.73 22.45
N THR A 67 8.34 -6.25 23.13
CA THR A 67 7.07 -5.92 22.50
C THR A 67 7.21 -4.59 21.76
N ILE A 68 6.96 -4.58 20.46
CA ILE A 68 7.05 -3.42 19.59
C ILE A 68 5.64 -3.07 19.12
N HIS A 69 5.24 -1.82 19.34
CA HIS A 69 4.02 -1.24 18.79
C HIS A 69 4.37 -0.48 17.51
N LYS A 70 3.65 -0.76 16.43
CA LYS A 70 3.80 -0.05 15.15
C LYS A 70 2.45 0.46 14.69
N THR A 71 2.45 1.69 14.20
CA THR A 71 1.35 2.31 13.46
C THR A 71 1.79 2.40 12.00
N VAL A 72 0.94 1.97 11.07
CA VAL A 72 1.19 2.06 9.63
C VAL A 72 0.18 3.01 9.02
N HIS A 73 0.66 4.11 8.44
CA HIS A 73 -0.17 5.02 7.67
C HIS A 73 -0.11 4.66 6.19
N LEU A 74 -1.27 4.44 5.57
CA LEU A 74 -1.42 4.15 4.15
C LEU A 74 -2.05 5.33 3.42
N PHE A 75 -1.67 5.47 2.16
CA PHE A 75 -2.13 6.52 1.25
C PHE A 75 -2.56 5.88 -0.07
N VAL A 76 -3.43 6.57 -0.81
CA VAL A 76 -3.77 6.14 -2.17
C VAL A 76 -2.82 6.80 -3.17
N ALA A 77 -2.22 5.98 -4.02
CA ALA A 77 -1.41 6.42 -5.16
C ALA A 77 -2.05 5.96 -6.47
N LYS A 78 -1.98 6.81 -7.51
CA LYS A 78 -2.24 6.42 -8.90
C LYS A 78 -0.91 6.22 -9.61
N SER A 79 -0.63 4.97 -9.98
CA SER A 79 0.51 4.63 -10.84
C SER A 79 0.13 4.80 -12.31
N TYR A 80 1.10 5.21 -13.12
CA TYR A 80 1.02 5.27 -14.58
C TYR A 80 1.81 4.14 -15.26
N GLU A 81 2.44 3.29 -14.46
CA GLU A 81 3.13 2.08 -14.90
C GLU A 81 2.75 0.86 -14.04
N ALA A 82 2.91 -0.33 -14.62
CA ALA A 82 2.62 -1.61 -13.95
C ALA A 82 3.87 -2.49 -13.78
N SER A 83 4.98 -2.17 -14.46
CA SER A 83 6.25 -2.85 -14.25
C SER A 83 6.81 -2.48 -12.89
N ALA A 84 7.13 -3.48 -12.09
CA ALA A 84 7.77 -3.30 -10.78
C ALA A 84 9.12 -4.02 -10.77
N GLU A 85 10.17 -3.33 -10.32
CA GLU A 85 11.47 -3.91 -10.03
C GLU A 85 11.62 -4.05 -8.52
N LEU A 86 11.48 -5.28 -8.03
CA LEU A 86 11.42 -5.55 -6.59
C LEU A 86 12.77 -5.40 -5.90
N SER A 87 12.74 -4.82 -4.70
CA SER A 87 13.89 -4.85 -3.77
C SER A 87 14.22 -6.27 -3.30
N HIS A 88 15.33 -6.41 -2.57
CA HIS A 88 15.70 -7.68 -1.96
C HIS A 88 14.74 -8.15 -0.86
N GLU A 89 13.90 -7.26 -0.31
CA GLU A 89 12.93 -7.58 0.74
C GLU A 89 11.72 -8.34 0.19
N HIS A 90 11.45 -8.17 -1.11
CA HIS A 90 10.31 -8.74 -1.80
C HIS A 90 10.74 -9.82 -2.80
N ARG A 91 9.87 -10.80 -3.01
CA ARG A 91 10.11 -11.91 -3.95
C ARG A 91 9.12 -11.99 -5.10
N ASP A 92 8.00 -11.31 -4.99
CA ASP A 92 6.96 -11.30 -6.01
C ASP A 92 6.12 -10.03 -5.87
N HIS A 93 5.46 -9.63 -6.96
CA HIS A 93 4.53 -8.51 -7.00
C HIS A 93 3.31 -8.88 -7.85
N GLN A 94 2.13 -8.38 -7.48
CA GLN A 94 0.91 -8.62 -8.23
C GLN A 94 0.05 -7.37 -8.27
N TRP A 95 -0.39 -7.00 -9.46
CA TRP A 95 -1.54 -6.13 -9.66
C TRP A 95 -2.78 -7.01 -9.65
N ARG A 96 -3.75 -6.66 -8.81
CA ARG A 96 -4.97 -7.45 -8.57
C ARG A 96 -6.18 -6.55 -8.59
N ASP A 97 -7.26 -7.00 -9.22
CA ASP A 97 -8.56 -6.34 -9.05
C ASP A 97 -8.98 -6.33 -7.56
N TYR A 98 -10.00 -5.52 -7.23
CA TYR A 98 -10.44 -5.35 -5.84
C TYR A 98 -10.79 -6.68 -5.16
N GLU A 99 -11.57 -7.55 -5.81
CA GLU A 99 -11.99 -8.83 -5.24
C GLU A 99 -10.79 -9.75 -5.00
N GLN A 100 -9.80 -9.75 -5.89
CA GLN A 100 -8.60 -10.55 -5.71
C GLN A 100 -7.69 -9.96 -4.62
N ALA A 101 -7.52 -8.64 -4.59
CA ALA A 101 -6.65 -7.95 -3.64
C ALA A 101 -7.16 -8.14 -2.19
N ILE A 102 -8.45 -7.91 -1.95
CA ILE A 102 -9.05 -8.02 -0.62
C ILE A 102 -8.95 -9.44 -0.04
N ASN A 103 -9.07 -10.45 -0.92
CA ASN A 103 -8.91 -11.86 -0.55
C ASN A 103 -7.45 -12.31 -0.42
N THR A 104 -6.50 -11.52 -0.93
CA THR A 104 -5.06 -11.83 -0.85
C THR A 104 -4.44 -11.31 0.46
N ILE A 105 -4.95 -10.19 0.98
CA ILE A 105 -4.48 -9.59 2.24
C ILE A 105 -5.03 -10.39 3.42
N THR A 106 -4.14 -10.90 4.27
CA THR A 106 -4.50 -11.77 5.41
C THR A 106 -4.79 -11.00 6.69
N GLN A 107 -4.23 -9.81 6.86
CA GLN A 107 -4.38 -8.98 8.06
C GLN A 107 -5.62 -8.08 7.97
N ASP A 108 -6.33 -7.94 9.09
CA ASP A 108 -7.61 -7.20 9.14
C ASP A 108 -7.42 -5.69 8.88
N GLY A 109 -6.45 -5.04 9.53
CA GLY A 109 -6.19 -3.61 9.36
C GLY A 109 -5.96 -3.16 7.90
N PRO A 110 -4.96 -3.70 7.17
CA PRO A 110 -4.78 -3.33 5.76
C PRO A 110 -5.92 -3.81 4.85
N ARG A 111 -6.70 -4.82 5.26
CA ARG A 111 -7.91 -5.23 4.53
C ARG A 111 -8.98 -4.15 4.64
N GLU A 112 -9.32 -3.71 5.85
CA GLU A 112 -10.29 -2.63 6.11
C GLU A 112 -9.90 -1.34 5.37
N ILE A 113 -8.63 -0.95 5.42
CA ILE A 113 -8.14 0.24 4.69
C ILE A 113 -8.29 0.08 3.17
N LEU A 114 -8.15 -1.13 2.61
CA LEU A 114 -8.39 -1.36 1.19
C LEU A 114 -9.87 -1.19 0.82
N GLU A 115 -10.79 -1.61 1.68
CA GLU A 115 -12.23 -1.41 1.50
C GLU A 115 -12.54 0.09 1.45
N ASP A 116 -12.09 0.84 2.46
CA ASP A 116 -12.30 2.29 2.56
C ASP A 116 -11.64 3.06 1.39
N ALA A 117 -10.43 2.66 0.99
CA ALA A 117 -9.74 3.24 -0.17
C ALA A 117 -10.50 2.97 -1.47
N HIS A 118 -11.08 1.77 -1.62
CA HIS A 118 -11.87 1.40 -2.78
C HIS A 118 -13.15 2.25 -2.85
N GLU A 119 -13.85 2.43 -1.74
CA GLU A 119 -15.04 3.29 -1.65
C GLU A 119 -14.72 4.75 -1.96
N PHE A 120 -13.69 5.31 -1.31
CA PHE A 120 -13.22 6.69 -1.57
C PHE A 120 -12.94 6.93 -3.07
N LEU A 121 -12.29 5.97 -3.72
CA LEU A 121 -11.97 6.09 -5.13
C LEU A 121 -13.20 5.96 -6.04
N ASN A 122 -14.22 5.19 -5.63
CA ASN A 122 -15.49 5.12 -6.35
C ASN A 122 -16.22 6.46 -6.29
N GLU A 123 -16.28 7.10 -5.13
CA GLU A 123 -16.87 8.43 -4.95
C GLU A 123 -16.13 9.50 -5.77
N LYS A 124 -14.79 9.51 -5.74
CA LYS A 124 -14.01 10.45 -6.56
C LYS A 124 -14.25 10.27 -8.06
N GLN A 125 -14.48 9.05 -8.51
CA GLN A 125 -14.75 8.78 -9.91
C GLN A 125 -16.15 9.29 -10.32
N GLU A 126 -17.16 9.11 -9.48
CA GLU A 126 -18.49 9.69 -9.70
C GLU A 126 -18.45 11.22 -9.80
N ASN A 127 -17.52 11.84 -9.07
CA ASN A 127 -17.27 13.28 -9.10
C ASN A 127 -16.35 13.74 -10.26
N GLY A 128 -15.72 12.83 -11.00
CA GLY A 128 -14.85 13.12 -12.13
C GLY A 128 -13.40 13.52 -11.78
N ASP A 129 -12.93 13.19 -10.57
CA ASP A 129 -11.62 13.61 -10.04
C ASP A 129 -10.47 12.65 -10.38
N VAL A 130 -10.74 11.41 -10.82
CA VAL A 130 -9.75 10.31 -10.95
C VAL A 130 -9.91 9.46 -12.19
#